data_AF-A4JVM7-F1
#
_entry.id   AF-A4JVM7-F1
#
_cell.length_a   1.000
_cell.length_b   1.000
_cell.length_c   1.000
_cell.angle_alpha   90.00
_cell.angle_beta   90.00
_cell.angle_gamma   90.00
#
_symmetry.space_group_name_H-M   'P 1'
#
loop_
_entity.id
_entity.type
_entity.pdbx_description
1 polymer ?
#
loop_
_entity_poly.entity_id
_entity_poly.type
_entity_poly.pdbx_seq_one_letter_code
_entity_poly.pdbx_strand_id
1 'polypeptide(L)'
;MATVNRQDVLTRLGAAAVDIVLGALRHADHGGTFKGLFTLNVDGSSKPVLLIGAAHGTHEDGQVIAILNPDEELSARVHAGVSYTGGLLKEIIAGKCDAMVHLWIEAYRKDPASVIDTYQPRTDPEAAKFEVR
;
A
#
# COMPACT_ATOMS: atom_id res chain seq x y z
N MET A 1 -17.89 -11.83 -16.92
CA MET A 1 -17.10 -10.85 -16.15
C MET A 1 -17.27 -11.19 -14.68
N ALA A 2 -16.21 -11.61 -14.00
CA ALA A 2 -16.26 -11.89 -12.57
C ALA A 2 -16.36 -10.57 -11.82
N THR A 3 -17.32 -10.44 -10.91
CA THR A 3 -17.45 -9.26 -10.06
C THR A 3 -16.28 -9.27 -9.07
N VAL A 4 -15.42 -8.26 -9.16
CA VAL A 4 -14.29 -8.10 -8.24
C VAL A 4 -14.84 -7.90 -6.83
N ASN A 5 -14.54 -8.82 -5.92
CA ASN A 5 -14.87 -8.64 -4.51
C ASN A 5 -13.90 -7.61 -3.90
N ARG A 6 -14.42 -6.41 -3.68
CA ARG A 6 -13.66 -5.26 -3.18
C ARG A 6 -12.97 -5.53 -1.84
N GLN A 7 -13.60 -6.32 -0.97
CA GLN A 7 -13.00 -6.67 0.32
C GLN A 7 -11.80 -7.61 0.13
N ASP A 8 -11.86 -8.49 -0.87
CA ASP A 8 -10.76 -9.40 -1.20
C ASP A 8 -9.57 -8.61 -1.76
N VAL A 9 -9.82 -7.57 -2.56
CA VAL A 9 -8.75 -6.68 -3.07
C VAL A 9 -8.00 -5.99 -1.92
N LEU A 10 -8.72 -5.37 -0.97
CA LEU A 10 -8.10 -4.72 0.19
C LEU A 10 -7.33 -5.73 1.05
N THR A 11 -7.89 -6.93 1.22
CA THR A 11 -7.26 -8.00 2.01
C THR A 11 -5.95 -8.46 1.36
N ARG A 12 -5.96 -8.70 0.04
CA ARG A 12 -4.75 -9.11 -0.70
C ARG A 12 -3.70 -8.00 -0.76
N LEU A 13 -4.13 -6.76 -0.95
CA LEU A 13 -3.25 -5.60 -0.91
C LEU A 13 -2.61 -5.43 0.47
N GLY A 14 -3.39 -5.59 1.54
CA GLY A 14 -2.91 -5.56 2.92
C GLY A 14 -1.92 -6.66 3.22
N ALA A 15 -2.22 -7.90 2.85
CA ALA A 15 -1.32 -9.03 3.03
C ALA A 15 0.02 -8.82 2.31
N ALA A 16 -0.01 -8.38 1.05
CA ALA A 16 1.21 -8.08 0.29
C ALA A 16 2.05 -6.96 0.93
N ALA A 17 1.39 -5.92 1.46
CA ALA A 17 2.07 -4.84 2.16
C ALA A 17 2.74 -5.31 3.46
N VAL A 18 2.07 -6.18 4.22
CA VAL A 18 2.61 -6.77 5.45
C VAL A 18 3.84 -7.61 5.15
N ASP A 19 3.80 -8.50 4.16
CA ASP A 19 4.93 -9.36 3.80
C ASP A 19 6.17 -8.53 3.44
N ILE A 20 5.99 -7.45 2.67
CA ILE A 20 7.07 -6.56 2.25
C ILE A 20 7.66 -5.80 3.45
N VAL A 21 6.83 -5.31 4.37
CA VAL A 21 7.33 -4.61 5.57
C VAL A 21 8.03 -5.55 6.53
N LEU A 22 7.49 -6.76 6.75
CA LEU A 22 8.16 -7.77 7.58
C LEU A 22 9.52 -8.17 6.98
N GLY A 23 9.64 -8.19 5.64
CA GLY A 23 10.92 -8.32 4.96
C GLY A 23 11.85 -7.12 5.22
N ALA A 24 11.35 -5.89 5.05
CA ALA A 24 12.12 -4.67 5.25
C ALA A 24 12.61 -4.48 6.69
N LEU A 25 11.81 -4.87 7.68
CA LEU A 25 12.16 -4.81 9.11
C LEU A 25 13.43 -5.60 9.45
N ARG A 26 13.66 -6.72 8.76
CA ARG A 26 14.89 -7.54 8.93
C ARG A 26 16.16 -6.82 8.49
N HIS A 27 16.04 -5.72 7.76
CA HIS A 27 17.15 -4.97 7.18
C HIS A 27 17.24 -3.52 7.67
N ALA A 28 16.33 -3.08 8.55
CA ALA A 28 16.21 -1.68 8.99
C ALA A 28 16.60 -1.51 10.46
N ASP A 29 17.90 -1.59 10.79
CA ASP A 29 18.41 -1.57 12.18
C ASP A 29 17.81 -0.42 13.05
N HIS A 30 18.07 0.84 12.66
CA HIS A 30 17.72 2.05 13.45
C HIS A 30 16.63 2.91 12.81
N GLY A 31 15.80 2.33 11.95
CA GLY A 31 14.77 3.06 11.22
C GLY A 31 15.17 3.38 9.79
N GLY A 32 14.22 3.22 8.87
CA GLY A 32 14.38 3.57 7.46
C GLY A 32 13.05 3.85 6.79
N THR A 33 13.07 4.74 5.81
CA THR A 33 11.91 5.03 4.95
C THR A 33 12.07 4.34 3.61
N PHE A 34 10.98 3.85 3.03
CA PHE A 34 11.01 3.18 1.73
C PHE A 34 9.90 3.68 0.81
N LYS A 35 10.19 3.68 -0.49
CA LYS A 35 9.24 3.85 -1.58
C LYS A 35 9.60 2.84 -2.65
N GLY A 36 8.66 2.01 -3.06
CA GLY A 36 8.89 0.95 -4.03
C GLY A 36 7.66 0.65 -4.87
N LEU A 37 7.91 0.28 -6.13
CA LEU A 37 6.90 -0.24 -7.04
C LEU A 37 7.11 -1.74 -7.21
N PHE A 38 6.02 -2.47 -7.19
CA PHE A 38 5.96 -3.91 -7.45
C PHE A 38 4.64 -4.22 -8.09
N THR A 39 4.41 -5.51 -8.35
CA THR A 39 3.29 -5.97 -9.14
C THR A 39 2.44 -6.91 -8.31
N LEU A 40 1.12 -6.69 -8.32
CA LEU A 40 0.14 -7.58 -7.71
C LEU A 40 -0.83 -8.08 -8.78
N ASN A 41 -1.02 -9.39 -8.84
CA ASN A 41 -2.02 -9.99 -9.71
C ASN A 41 -3.40 -9.91 -9.05
N VAL A 42 -4.29 -9.08 -9.56
CA VAL A 42 -5.66 -8.93 -9.08
C VAL A 42 -6.60 -9.35 -10.21
N ASP A 43 -7.42 -10.39 -9.96
CA ASP A 43 -8.40 -10.93 -10.92
C ASP A 43 -7.85 -11.22 -12.31
N GLY A 44 -6.69 -11.86 -12.36
CA GLY A 44 -6.02 -12.23 -13.61
C GLY A 44 -5.30 -11.07 -14.32
N SER A 45 -5.36 -9.86 -13.76
CA SER A 45 -4.66 -8.69 -14.27
C SER A 45 -3.47 -8.33 -13.38
N SER A 46 -2.31 -8.15 -14.01
CA SER A 46 -1.11 -7.64 -13.38
C SER A 46 -1.24 -6.13 -13.18
N LYS A 47 -1.24 -5.66 -11.93
CA LYS A 47 -1.41 -4.24 -11.60
C LYS A 47 -0.22 -3.72 -10.79
N PRO A 48 0.26 -2.48 -11.05
CA PRO A 48 1.29 -1.87 -10.23
C PRO A 48 0.76 -1.64 -8.82
N VAL A 49 1.62 -1.78 -7.83
CA VAL A 49 1.37 -1.38 -6.45
C VAL A 49 2.53 -0.51 -6.00
N LEU A 50 2.18 0.67 -5.50
CA LEU A 50 3.12 1.58 -4.87
C LEU A 50 3.05 1.38 -3.35
N LEU A 51 4.18 1.02 -2.75
CA LEU A 51 4.35 1.04 -1.30
C LEU A 51 5.21 2.23 -0.91
N ILE A 52 4.74 2.95 0.10
CA ILE A 52 5.51 3.97 0.80
C ILE A 52 5.38 3.73 2.30
N GLY A 53 6.46 3.92 3.04
CA GLY A 53 6.40 3.68 4.47
C GLY A 53 7.70 3.95 5.20
N ALA A 54 7.69 3.56 6.46
CA ALA A 54 8.85 3.54 7.34
C ALA A 54 8.81 2.27 8.19
N ALA A 55 9.98 1.73 8.50
CA ALA A 55 10.15 0.55 9.33
C ALA A 55 11.28 0.79 10.34
N HIS A 56 11.11 0.31 11.56
CA HIS A 56 12.06 0.44 12.66
C HIS A 56 12.38 -0.93 13.25
N GLY A 57 13.46 -1.55 12.78
CA GLY A 57 13.85 -2.91 13.17
C GLY A 57 14.06 -3.09 14.67
N THR A 58 14.66 -2.12 15.38
CA THR A 58 14.84 -2.24 16.84
C THR A 58 13.52 -2.28 17.63
N HIS A 59 12.47 -1.59 17.16
CA HIS A 59 11.15 -1.57 17.80
C HIS A 59 10.22 -2.62 17.17
N GLU A 60 10.70 -3.29 16.11
CA GLU A 60 9.95 -4.25 15.31
C GLU A 60 8.61 -3.71 14.82
N ASP A 61 8.54 -2.40 14.52
CA ASP A 61 7.32 -1.72 14.11
C ASP A 61 7.50 -0.86 12.86
N GLY A 62 6.39 -0.44 12.26
CA GLY A 62 6.42 0.39 11.07
C GLY A 62 5.05 0.82 10.60
N GLN A 63 5.06 1.68 9.60
CA GLN A 63 3.88 2.18 8.92
C GLN A 63 4.03 1.99 7.43
N VAL A 64 2.96 1.60 6.76
CA VAL A 64 2.96 1.46 5.31
C VAL A 64 1.64 1.87 4.69
N ILE A 65 1.73 2.55 3.56
CA ILE A 65 0.62 2.87 2.68
C ILE A 65 0.86 2.09 1.39
N ALA A 66 -0.06 1.19 1.06
CA ALA A 66 -0.05 0.46 -0.19
C ALA A 66 -1.15 1.00 -1.10
N ILE A 67 -0.79 1.36 -2.32
CA ILE A 67 -1.69 1.96 -3.31
C ILE A 67 -1.70 1.05 -4.54
N LEU A 68 -2.85 0.47 -4.83
CA LEU A 68 -3.07 -0.38 -6.00
C LEU A 68 -3.39 0.49 -7.21
N ASN A 69 -2.67 0.23 -8.29
CA ASN A 69 -2.85 0.84 -9.59
C ASN A 69 -2.92 2.38 -9.53
N PRO A 70 -1.93 3.06 -8.91
CA PRO A 70 -1.89 4.51 -8.91
C PRO A 70 -1.74 5.05 -10.32
N ASP A 71 -2.06 6.32 -10.59
CA ASP A 71 -1.58 7.00 -11.78
C ASP A 71 -0.15 7.52 -11.58
N GLU A 72 0.46 7.99 -12.68
CA GLU A 72 1.83 8.52 -12.65
C GLU A 72 1.92 9.79 -11.78
N GLU A 73 0.89 10.64 -11.79
CA GLU A 73 0.84 11.87 -10.99
C GLU A 73 0.86 11.56 -9.49
N LEU A 74 0.03 10.62 -9.04
CA LEU A 74 -0.02 10.17 -7.65
C LEU A 74 1.31 9.54 -7.25
N SER A 75 1.88 8.70 -8.13
CA SER A 75 3.17 8.07 -7.90
C SER A 75 4.30 9.09 -7.74
N ALA A 76 4.28 10.19 -8.50
CA ALA A 76 5.25 11.27 -8.37
C ALA A 76 5.04 12.10 -7.09
N ARG A 77 3.79 12.32 -6.68
CA ARG A 77 3.41 13.22 -5.58
C ARG A 77 3.62 12.62 -4.19
N VAL A 78 3.51 11.30 -4.02
CA VAL A 78 3.68 10.67 -2.71
C VAL A 78 5.14 10.33 -2.43
N HIS A 79 5.62 10.73 -1.25
CA HIS A 79 6.99 10.50 -0.78
C HIS A 79 7.02 9.62 0.46
N ALA A 80 8.10 8.84 0.61
CA ALA A 80 8.42 8.13 1.84
C ALA A 80 8.79 9.10 2.96
N GLY A 81 8.62 8.69 4.22
CA GLY A 81 8.95 9.52 5.38
C GLY A 81 8.00 10.70 5.64
N VAL A 82 6.92 10.82 4.86
CA VAL A 82 5.89 11.82 5.09
C VAL A 82 4.79 11.21 5.95
N SER A 83 4.45 11.87 7.06
CA SER A 83 3.31 11.49 7.89
C SER A 83 2.02 12.01 7.26
N TYR A 84 1.37 11.16 6.46
CA TYR A 84 0.05 11.49 5.91
C TYR A 84 -1.03 11.25 6.95
N THR A 85 -1.86 12.27 7.19
CA THR A 85 -3.13 12.09 7.91
C THR A 85 -4.15 11.45 6.99
N GLY A 86 -5.09 10.65 7.52
CA GLY A 86 -6.07 9.93 6.70
C GLY A 86 -6.90 10.83 5.78
N GLY A 87 -7.28 12.03 6.26
CA GLY A 87 -8.01 13.02 5.46
C GLY A 87 -7.22 13.54 4.26
N LEU A 88 -6.00 14.03 4.49
CA LEU A 88 -5.12 14.53 3.43
C LEU A 88 -4.75 13.41 2.44
N LEU A 89 -4.48 12.21 2.94
CA LEU A 89 -4.14 11.07 2.09
C LEU A 89 -5.29 10.74 1.13
N LYS A 90 -6.53 10.69 1.64
CA LYS A 90 -7.74 10.46 0.84
C LYS A 90 -7.94 11.51 -0.23
N GLU A 91 -7.70 12.79 0.07
CA GLU A 91 -7.76 13.87 -0.92
C GLU A 91 -6.72 13.70 -2.03
N ILE A 92 -5.50 13.29 -1.67
CA ILE A 92 -4.41 13.09 -2.64
C ILE A 92 -4.72 11.92 -3.59
N ILE A 93 -5.28 10.82 -3.07
CA ILE A 93 -5.47 9.57 -3.84
C ILE A 93 -6.81 9.48 -4.56
N ALA A 94 -7.77 10.35 -4.24
CA ALA A 94 -9.12 10.28 -4.77
C ALA A 94 -9.14 10.29 -6.31
N GLY A 95 -9.68 9.23 -6.91
CA GLY A 95 -9.77 9.03 -8.36
C GLY A 95 -8.47 8.57 -9.03
N LYS A 96 -7.37 8.54 -8.29
CA LYS A 96 -6.01 8.31 -8.83
C LYS A 96 -5.49 6.90 -8.60
N CYS A 97 -6.21 6.05 -7.87
CA CYS A 97 -5.87 4.65 -7.66
C CYS A 97 -7.12 3.77 -7.63
N ASP A 98 -6.92 2.45 -7.71
CA ASP A 98 -8.01 1.47 -7.59
C ASP A 98 -8.32 1.11 -6.13
N ALA A 99 -7.29 1.11 -5.29
CA ALA A 99 -7.43 0.88 -3.85
C ALA A 99 -6.24 1.46 -3.09
N MET A 100 -6.44 1.75 -1.81
CA MET A 100 -5.37 2.02 -0.87
C MET A 100 -5.67 1.35 0.48
N VAL A 101 -4.63 0.83 1.12
CA VAL A 101 -4.65 0.42 2.52
C VAL A 101 -3.50 1.09 3.26
N HIS A 102 -3.80 1.66 4.42
CA HIS A 102 -2.85 2.27 5.32
C HIS A 102 -2.77 1.41 6.58
N LEU A 103 -1.58 0.90 6.88
CA LEU A 103 -1.36 -0.07 7.95
C LEU A 103 -0.34 0.47 8.96
N TRP A 104 -0.60 0.16 10.23
CA TRP A 104 0.40 0.08 11.29
C TRP A 104 0.82 -1.38 11.45
N ILE A 105 2.12 -1.65 11.54
CA ILE A 105 2.67 -3.00 11.66
C ILE A 105 3.51 -3.09 12.91
N GLU A 106 3.26 -4.12 13.71
CA GLU A 106 3.95 -4.46 14.96
C GLU A 106 4.32 -5.94 14.88
N ALA A 107 5.52 -6.24 14.40
CA ALA A 107 5.93 -7.60 14.05
C ALA A 107 6.00 -8.57 15.24
N TYR A 108 6.06 -8.04 16.46
CA TYR A 108 6.03 -8.82 17.70
C TYR A 108 4.62 -9.31 18.10
N ARG A 109 3.55 -8.88 17.41
CA ARG A 109 2.17 -9.33 17.66
C ARG A 109 1.81 -10.54 16.82
N LYS A 110 0.90 -11.38 17.34
CA LYS A 110 0.33 -12.53 16.62
C LYS A 110 -0.38 -12.09 15.33
N ASP A 111 -1.11 -10.99 15.41
CA ASP A 111 -1.74 -10.31 14.28
C ASP A 111 -1.02 -8.96 14.11
N PRO A 112 0.03 -8.89 13.28
CA PRO A 112 0.95 -7.77 13.30
C PRO A 112 0.38 -6.50 12.67
N ALA A 113 -0.67 -6.60 11.87
CA ALA A 113 -1.19 -5.47 11.09
C ALA A 113 -2.48 -4.89 11.68
N SER A 114 -2.49 -3.58 11.90
CA SER A 114 -3.68 -2.80 12.22
C SER A 114 -4.01 -1.87 11.07
N VAL A 115 -5.25 -1.91 10.56
CA VAL A 115 -5.70 -1.02 9.50
C VAL A 115 -5.98 0.37 10.09
N ILE A 116 -5.24 1.37 9.61
CA ILE A 116 -5.43 2.78 9.96
C ILE A 116 -6.52 3.37 9.08
N ASP A 117 -6.41 3.18 7.76
CA ASP A 117 -7.36 3.73 6.80
C ASP A 117 -7.42 2.90 5.51
N THR A 118 -8.52 3.05 4.76
CA THR A 118 -8.70 2.44 3.44
C THR A 118 -9.36 3.41 2.47
N TYR A 119 -9.14 3.16 1.19
CA TYR A 119 -9.83 3.85 0.11
C TYR A 119 -10.11 2.89 -1.03
N GLN A 120 -11.32 2.99 -1.58
CA GLN A 120 -11.70 2.39 -2.86
C GLN A 120 -12.67 3.34 -3.57
N PRO A 121 -12.45 3.66 -4.86
CA PRO A 121 -13.42 4.38 -5.66
C PRO A 121 -14.67 3.51 -5.89
N ARG A 122 -15.82 4.15 -6.09
CA ARG A 122 -17.11 3.48 -6.28
C ARG A 122 -17.29 2.86 -7.68
N THR A 123 -16.35 3.07 -8.61
CA THR A 123 -16.54 2.79 -10.04
C THR A 123 -15.34 2.06 -10.65
N ASP A 124 -15.62 1.28 -11.70
CA ASP A 124 -14.87 0.16 -12.28
C ASP A 124 -13.35 0.39 -12.49
N PRO A 125 -12.47 -0.48 -11.95
CA PRO A 125 -11.01 -0.37 -12.12
C PRO A 125 -10.57 -1.00 -13.46
N GLU A 126 -10.82 -0.31 -14.56
CA GLU A 126 -10.46 -0.75 -15.91
C GLU A 126 -8.99 -0.42 -16.24
N ALA A 127 -8.17 -1.47 -16.35
CA ALA A 127 -6.77 -1.47 -16.80
C ALA A 127 -5.70 -0.86 -15.87
N ALA A 128 -4.44 -1.28 -16.08
CA ALA A 128 -3.29 -0.68 -15.42
C ALA A 128 -3.15 0.79 -15.86
N LYS A 129 -3.04 1.71 -14.90
CA LYS A 129 -2.95 3.16 -15.16
C LYS A 129 -1.57 3.59 -15.64
N PHE A 130 -0.54 2.75 -15.46
CA PHE A 130 0.82 2.94 -15.98
C PHE A 130 1.62 1.63 -15.93
N GLU A 131 2.75 1.58 -16.65
CA GLU A 131 3.67 0.44 -16.68
C GLU A 131 4.78 0.57 -15.62
N VAL A 132 5.08 -0.52 -14.91
CA VAL A 132 6.29 -0.64 -14.08
C VAL A 132 7.46 -0.99 -15.00
N ARG A 133 8.48 -0.11 -15.08
CA ARG A 133 9.72 -0.36 -15.83
C ARG A 133 10.75 -1.11 -15.00
#